data_AF-A0A955U3X3-F1
#
_entry.id   AF-A0A955U3X3-F1
#
_cell.length_a   1.000
_cell.length_b   1.000
_cell.length_c   1.000
_cell.angle_alpha   90.00
_cell.angle_beta   90.00
_cell.angle_gamma   90.00
#
_symmetry.space_group_name_H-M   'P 1'
#
loop_
_entity.id
_entity.type
_entity.pdbx_description
1 polymer ?
#
loop_
_entity_poly.entity_id
_entity_poly.type
_entity_poly.pdbx_seq_one_letter_code
_entity_poly.pdbx_strand_id
1 'polypeptide(L)' 'MGKVLVGQRYLVDRLLIGLLADGHVLVEGVPGLAKTTAVKALASSLHLDFSRIQFTPDLLPADLIG' A
#
# COMPACT_ATOMS: atom_id res chain seq x y z
N MET A 1 14.04 -1.56 0.54
CA MET A 1 13.23 -0.32 0.70
C MET A 1 14.03 1.00 0.67
N GLY A 2 15.10 1.18 1.46
CA GLY A 2 15.80 2.48 1.59
C GLY A 2 16.45 3.07 0.33
N LYS A 3 16.55 2.32 -0.77
CA LYS A 3 17.00 2.80 -2.09
C LYS A 3 15.87 3.32 -3.00
N VAL A 4 14.62 2.95 -2.70
CA VAL A 4 13.43 3.25 -3.53
C VAL A 4 12.52 4.29 -2.87
N LEU A 5 12.50 4.31 -1.53
CA LEU A 5 11.72 5.25 -0.74
C LEU A 5 12.65 6.02 0.20
N VAL A 6 12.84 7.32 -0.06
CA VAL A 6 13.65 8.22 0.78
C VAL A 6 12.71 9.16 1.54
N GLY A 7 12.97 9.36 2.84
CA GLY A 7 12.23 10.31 3.68
C GLY A 7 10.84 9.85 4.15
N GLN A 8 10.41 8.62 3.82
CA GLN A 8 9.06 8.11 4.13
C GLN A 8 9.05 7.07 5.27
N ARG A 9 9.87 7.28 6.32
CA ARG A 9 10.03 6.31 7.42
C ARG A 9 8.73 6.06 8.18
N TYR A 10 8.02 7.14 8.51
CA TYR A 10 6.74 7.07 9.22
C TYR A 10 5.69 6.21 8.49
N LEU A 11 5.58 6.36 7.17
CA LEU A 11 4.66 5.56 6.36
C LEU A 11 5.03 4.08 6.40
N VAL A 12 6.31 3.76 6.23
CA VAL A 12 6.80 2.37 6.26
C VAL A 12 6.51 1.71 7.61
N ASP A 13 6.79 2.41 8.72
CA ASP A 13 6.56 1.88 10.06
C ASP A 13 5.06 1.58 10.29
N ARG A 14 4.16 2.47 9.86
CA ARG A 14 2.71 2.26 9.98
C ARG A 14 2.20 1.10 9.12
N LEU A 15 2.72 0.95 7.90
CA LEU A 15 2.38 -0.18 7.03
C LEU A 15 2.85 -1.50 7.63
N LEU A 16 4.04 -1.54 8.23
CA LEU A 16 4.56 -2.71 8.94
C LEU A 16 3.71 -3.05 10.17
N ILE A 17 3.35 -2.06 10.97
CA ILE A 17 2.48 -2.25 12.14
C ILE A 17 1.13 -2.82 11.70
N GLY A 18 0.50 -2.24 10.69
CA GLY A 18 -0.78 -2.74 10.17
C GLY A 18 -0.69 -4.18 9.68
N LEU A 19 0.34 -4.50 8.91
CA LEU A 19 0.59 -5.86 8.41
C LEU A 19 0.79 -6.88 9.54
N LEU A 20 1.63 -6.56 10.53
CA LEU A 20 1.94 -7.46 11.64
C LEU A 20 0.78 -7.64 12.63
N ALA A 21 -0.13 -6.67 12.69
CA ALA A 21 -1.31 -6.70 13.54
C ALA A 21 -2.55 -7.28 12.82
N ASP A 22 -2.41 -7.76 11.58
CA ASP A 22 -3.52 -8.18 10.71
C ASP A 22 -4.62 -7.09 10.58
N GLY A 23 -4.18 -5.83 10.52
CA GLY A 23 -5.03 -4.65 10.45
C GLY A 23 -5.03 -4.00 9.07
N HIS A 24 -6.04 -3.16 8.82
CA HIS A 24 -6.14 -2.36 7.60
C HIS A 24 -5.61 -0.93 7.80
N VAL A 25 -4.91 -0.40 6.79
CA VAL A 25 -4.31 0.94 6.84
C VAL A 25 -4.90 1.82 5.74
N LEU A 26 -5.45 2.97 6.13
CA LEU A 26 -5.85 4.03 5.21
C LEU A 26 -4.69 5.03 5.03
N VAL A 27 -4.24 5.22 3.79
CA VAL A 27 -3.08 6.09 3.47
C VAL A 27 -3.53 7.39 2.80
N GLU A 28 -3.77 8.41 3.61
CA GLU A 28 -4.14 9.75 3.16
C GLU A 28 -2.93 10.65 2.89
N GLY A 29 -3.13 11.73 2.13
CA GLY A 29 -2.08 12.67 1.74
C GLY A 29 -2.21 13.13 0.30
N VAL A 30 -1.44 14.15 -0.07
CA VAL A 30 -1.50 14.73 -1.42
C VAL A 30 -0.97 13.76 -2.49
N PRO A 31 -1.43 13.88 -3.75
CA PRO A 31 -0.89 13.11 -4.87
C PRO A 31 0.62 13.30 -5.01
N GLY A 32 1.33 12.26 -5.47
CA GLY A 32 2.77 12.34 -5.73
C GLY A 32 3.69 11.98 -4.55
N LEU A 33 3.16 11.70 -3.35
CA LEU A 33 3.96 11.30 -2.18
C LEU A 33 4.38 9.82 -2.15
N ALA A 34 4.55 9.20 -3.31
CA ALA A 34 5.04 7.82 -3.45
C ALA A 34 4.25 6.74 -2.66
N LYS A 35 2.98 6.98 -2.30
CA LYS A 35 2.15 6.04 -1.51
C LYS A 35 2.09 4.64 -2.15
N THR A 36 1.75 4.58 -3.44
CA THR A 36 1.69 3.32 -4.19
C THR A 36 3.06 2.65 -4.26
N THR A 37 4.11 3.45 -4.46
CA THR A 37 5.49 2.96 -4.51
C THR A 37 5.92 2.38 -3.16
N ALA A 38 5.49 2.99 -2.06
CA ALA A 38 5.78 2.52 -0.70
C ALA A 38 5.21 1.12 -0.45
N VAL A 39 3.92 0.93 -0.74
CA VAL A 39 3.25 -0.36 -0.55
C VAL A 39 3.84 -1.43 -1.48
N LYS A 40 4.05 -1.10 -2.76
CA LYS A 40 4.67 -2.03 -3.71
C LYS A 40 6.07 -2.44 -3.28
N ALA A 41 6.90 -1.49 -2.87
CA ALA A 41 8.26 -1.77 -2.41
C ALA A 41 8.28 -2.59 -1.11
N LEU A 42 7.27 -2.42 -0.24
CA LEU A 42 7.13 -3.19 0.99
C LEU A 42 6.81 -4.66 0.66
N ALA A 43 5.78 -4.88 -0.16
CA ALA A 43 5.39 -6.22 -0.61
C ALA A 43 6.56 -6.94 -1.30
N SER A 44 7.27 -6.27 -2.22
CA SER A 44 8.46 -6.84 -2.87
C SER A 44 9.61 -7.13 -1.89
N SER A 45 9.78 -6.33 -0.83
CA SER A 45 10.84 -6.58 0.16
C SER A 45 10.52 -7.74 1.10
N LEU A 46 9.23 -8.06 1.26
CA LEU A 46 8.73 -9.14 2.12
C LEU A 46 8.29 -10.39 1.35
N HIS A 47 8.47 -10.40 0.02
CA HIS A 47 8.02 -11.47 -0.87
C HIS A 47 6.51 -11.77 -0.74
N LEU A 48 5.71 -10.71 -0.58
CA LEU A 48 4.25 -10.79 -0.51
C LEU A 48 3.63 -10.50 -1.88
N ASP A 49 2.45 -11.07 -2.10
CA ASP A 49 1.62 -10.70 -3.23
C ASP A 49 1.10 -9.27 -3.07
N PHE A 50 1.08 -8.54 -4.18
CA PHE A 50 0.58 -7.17 -4.23
C PHE A 50 -0.48 -7.06 -5.31
N SER A 51 -1.71 -6.78 -4.89
CA SER A 51 -2.81 -6.42 -5.79
C SER A 51 -3.16 -4.94 -5.63
N ARG A 52 -3.35 -4.25 -6.76
CA ARG A 52 -3.82 -2.87 -6.80
C ARG A 52 -5.16 -2.82 -7.50
N ILE A 53 -6.17 -2.37 -6.78
CA ILE A 53 -7.51 -2.14 -7.32
C ILE A 53 -7.75 -0.63 -7.36
N GLN A 54 -8.10 -0.12 -8.53
CA GLN A 54 -8.50 1.28 -8.69
C GLN A 54 -10.02 1.35 -8.56
N PHE A 55 -10.50 2.08 -7.56
CA PHE A 55 -11.92 2.40 -7.47
C PHE A 55 -12.29 3.39 -8.56
N THR A 56 -13.31 3.04 -9.33
CA THR A 56 -13.96 3.86 -10.36
C THR A 56 -15.47 3.84 -10.10
N PRO A 57 -16.25 4.83 -10.57
CA PRO A 57 -17.68 4.89 -10.27
C PRO A 57 -18.50 3.74 -10.86
N ASP A 58 -17.94 3.02 -11.83
CA ASP A 58 -18.51 1.86 -12.51
C ASP A 58 -18.10 0.51 -11.90
N LEU A 59 -17.18 0.50 -10.91
CA LEU A 59 -16.71 -0.73 -10.27
C LEU A 59 -17.86 -1.42 -9.52
N LEU A 60 -18.15 -2.68 -9.86
CA LEU A 60 -19.19 -3.48 -9.21
C LEU A 60 -18.59 -4.31 -8.07
N PRO A 61 -19.37 -4.67 -7.03
CA PRO A 61 -18.90 -5.58 -5.98
C PRO A 61 -18.41 -6.94 -6.52
N ALA A 62 -18.99 -7.39 -7.64
CA ALA A 62 -18.57 -8.61 -8.32
C ALA A 62 -17.12 -8.54 -8.86
N ASP A 63 -16.60 -7.34 -9.15
CA ASP A 63 -15.23 -7.14 -9.61
C ASP A 63 -14.20 -7.21 -8.46
N LEU A 64 -14.66 -7.19 -7.20
CA LEU A 64 -13.83 -7.27 -5.99
C LEU A 64 -13.82 -8.66 -5.35
N ILE A 65 -14.86 -9.45 -5.59
CA ILE A 65 -15.06 -10.77 -4.97
C ILE A 65 -14.70 -11.84 -6.02
N GLY A 66 -13.42 -12.14 -6.11
CA GLY A 66 -12.80 -13.12 -7.01
C GLY A 66 -11.28 -13.14 -6.86
#